data_AF-A0A2V9N2L4-F1
#
_entry.id   AF-A0A2V9N2L4-F1
#
_cell.length_a   1.000
_cell.length_b   1.000
_cell.length_c   1.000
_cell.angle_alpha   90.00
_cell.angle_beta   90.00
_cell.angle_gamma   90.00
#
_symmetry.space_group_name_H-M   'P 1'
#
loop_
_entity.id
_entity.type
_entity.pdbx_description
1 polymer ?
#
loop_
_entity_poly.entity_id
_entity_poly.type
_entity_poly.pdbx_seq_one_letter_code
_entity_poly.pdbx_strand_id
1 'polypeptide(L)'
;MQCWRRSRLEPAMAGPLARYITAVLDRSTSNVSNFLTQHSTRRLSADDAVRALRLLELQRHLMLMYTSCGWFFDEPTGPETVQVLQYAARAVQLGQQLFGRDYEQEFLKRLELVHSNIQEFGNGREIYERFVHPAMLDLPGVAAHYAISSFFNGYDTAGSIYSYESNLRDVNIFENEKVKLAAGTVEIRSRITRAQLSFNFAVLHGGGHNLRAGVCEAHDEFSEFTKQASGFLTKSGFNGCLRALDQYFGAETYSLKSLFRDERRRIVTQIVDHTLADIDKLYGDVYEHNVTLIGFLRELSMPLPAILRVSSEFVLNNAIRRCLSSEKIDFERLRLLIQVAAQSGIAVDGSVKLSLRERLDRTMDRWSSDPFVLQTLSELATLVPLVRNAPFAPDLWEAQNTYCKVMNAIQRLNETSPSETWVQLFRTLGESLGIAVPQISCGTAIEKKFPAACAPQALELQLSVPGD
;
A
#
# COMPACT_ATOMS: atom_id res chain seq x y z
N MET A 1 -17.72 20.84 -36.22
CA MET A 1 -16.63 20.10 -36.91
C MET A 1 -16.02 20.83 -38.12
N GLN A 2 -16.38 22.08 -38.45
CA GLN A 2 -15.94 22.76 -39.70
C GLN A 2 -14.71 23.69 -39.59
N CYS A 3 -13.89 23.61 -38.55
CA CYS A 3 -12.79 24.57 -38.33
C CYS A 3 -11.36 24.01 -38.50
N TRP A 4 -11.16 22.92 -39.24
CA TRP A 4 -9.81 22.37 -39.48
C TRP A 4 -9.38 22.57 -40.94
N ARG A 5 -8.25 23.28 -41.16
CA ARG A 5 -7.65 23.42 -42.50
C ARG A 5 -7.23 22.06 -43.03
N ARG A 6 -7.86 21.60 -44.12
CA ARG A 6 -7.27 20.62 -45.05
C ARG A 6 -6.36 21.39 -46.02
N SER A 7 -5.06 21.44 -45.76
CA SER A 7 -4.08 21.84 -46.77
C SER A 7 -3.55 20.61 -47.51
N ARG A 8 -3.37 20.77 -48.81
CA ARG A 8 -3.03 19.73 -49.79
C ARG A 8 -1.70 19.03 -49.47
N LEU A 9 -1.71 17.73 -49.76
CA LEU A 9 -0.64 16.75 -49.93
C LEU A 9 0.78 17.31 -50.14
N GLU A 10 1.58 17.30 -49.08
CA GLU A 10 3.05 17.20 -49.05
C GLU A 10 3.44 16.44 -47.75
N PRO A 11 4.67 15.89 -47.61
CA PRO A 11 5.05 14.95 -46.53
C PRO A 11 5.05 15.51 -45.09
N ALA A 12 4.47 16.68 -44.86
CA ALA A 12 4.33 17.35 -43.57
C ALA A 12 3.04 16.98 -42.79
N MET A 13 2.26 16.02 -43.27
CA MET A 13 0.89 15.72 -42.78
C MET A 13 0.81 14.77 -41.57
N ALA A 14 1.47 15.13 -40.47
CA ALA A 14 0.95 14.77 -39.15
C ALA A 14 0.00 15.90 -38.73
N GLY A 15 -1.31 15.70 -38.92
CA GLY A 15 -2.32 16.64 -38.44
C GLY A 15 -2.19 16.88 -36.92
N PRO A 16 -2.90 17.88 -36.36
CA PRO A 16 -2.86 18.22 -34.93
C PRO A 16 -3.02 17.01 -34.00
N LEU A 17 -3.75 15.99 -34.47
CA LEU A 17 -3.96 14.70 -33.82
C LEU A 17 -2.68 13.86 -33.69
N ALA A 18 -1.89 13.75 -34.75
CA ALA A 18 -0.62 13.02 -34.72
C ALA A 18 0.46 13.78 -33.94
N ARG A 19 0.39 15.12 -33.89
CA ARG A 19 1.30 15.94 -33.09
C ARG A 19 0.95 16.00 -31.61
N TYR A 20 -0.25 15.58 -31.21
CA TYR A 20 -0.67 15.60 -29.80
C TYR A 20 0.25 14.79 -28.88
N ILE A 21 1.01 13.83 -29.43
CA ILE A 21 2.03 13.09 -28.69
C ILE A 21 3.02 14.01 -27.94
N THR A 22 3.36 15.18 -28.47
CA THR A 22 4.27 16.11 -27.78
C THR A 22 3.66 16.66 -26.49
N ALA A 23 2.36 16.94 -26.49
CA ALA A 23 1.61 17.33 -25.29
C ALA A 23 1.36 16.14 -24.35
N VAL A 24 1.30 14.91 -24.87
CA VAL A 24 1.18 13.69 -24.05
C VAL A 24 2.48 13.42 -23.29
N LEU A 25 3.62 13.55 -23.95
CA LEU A 25 4.95 13.30 -23.39
C LEU A 25 5.36 14.35 -22.35
N ASP A 26 4.97 15.62 -22.55
CA ASP A 26 5.14 16.67 -21.56
C ASP A 26 3.83 17.43 -21.32
N ARG A 27 3.22 17.21 -20.15
CA ARG A 27 1.96 17.85 -19.71
C ARG A 27 2.19 19.19 -19.01
N SER A 28 3.38 19.77 -19.09
CA SER A 28 3.67 21.08 -18.50
C SER A 28 2.73 22.17 -19.05
N THR A 29 2.44 23.17 -18.21
CA THR A 29 1.56 24.28 -18.60
C THR A 29 2.11 25.06 -19.79
N SER A 30 3.43 25.21 -19.92
CA SER A 30 4.06 25.88 -21.06
C SER A 30 3.90 25.07 -22.34
N ASN A 31 4.24 23.77 -22.33
CA ASN A 31 4.20 22.93 -23.53
C ASN A 31 2.78 22.78 -24.09
N VAL A 32 1.80 22.50 -23.23
CA VAL A 32 0.40 22.35 -23.68
C VAL A 32 -0.16 23.69 -24.20
N SER A 33 0.22 24.83 -23.62
CA SER A 33 -0.19 26.16 -24.12
C SER A 33 0.43 26.47 -25.48
N ASN A 34 1.71 26.12 -25.68
CA ASN A 34 2.40 26.27 -26.96
C ASN A 34 1.76 25.39 -28.04
N PHE A 35 1.47 24.12 -27.72
CA PHE A 35 0.78 23.20 -28.62
C PHE A 35 -0.59 23.75 -29.07
N LEU A 36 -1.41 24.22 -28.13
CA LEU A 36 -2.71 24.80 -28.45
C LEU A 36 -2.59 26.06 -29.31
N THR A 37 -1.61 26.92 -29.02
CA THR A 37 -1.36 28.14 -29.80
C THR A 37 -0.92 27.82 -31.23
N GLN A 38 -0.03 26.84 -31.39
CA GLN A 38 0.49 26.43 -32.70
C GLN A 38 -0.57 25.78 -33.59
N HIS A 39 -1.53 25.06 -33.01
CA HIS A 39 -2.50 24.27 -33.74
C HIS A 39 -3.92 24.86 -33.79
N SER A 40 -4.15 26.01 -33.13
CA SER A 40 -5.43 26.71 -33.19
C SER A 40 -5.46 27.73 -34.33
N THR A 41 -6.62 27.88 -34.98
CA THR A 41 -6.83 28.88 -36.04
C THR A 41 -7.27 30.24 -35.48
N ARG A 42 -7.55 30.30 -34.17
CA ARG A 42 -7.99 31.49 -33.42
C ARG A 42 -7.49 31.39 -32.00
N ARG A 43 -7.45 32.52 -31.29
CA ARG A 43 -7.24 32.53 -29.84
C ARG A 43 -8.37 31.76 -29.16
N LEU A 44 -8.00 30.79 -28.31
CA LEU A 44 -8.94 29.98 -27.54
C LEU A 44 -9.22 30.64 -26.18
N SER A 45 -10.47 30.60 -25.73
CA SER A 45 -10.81 30.83 -24.33
C SER A 45 -10.35 29.65 -23.45
N ALA A 46 -10.45 29.79 -22.13
CA ALA A 46 -10.17 28.69 -21.21
C ALA A 46 -11.07 27.47 -21.50
N ASP A 47 -12.37 27.69 -21.64
CA ASP A 47 -13.36 26.65 -21.99
C ASP A 47 -13.08 26.00 -23.35
N ASP A 48 -12.73 26.80 -24.37
CA ASP A 48 -12.37 26.27 -25.68
C ASP A 48 -11.12 25.40 -25.61
N ALA A 49 -10.13 25.77 -24.80
CA ALA A 49 -8.93 24.98 -24.56
C ALA A 49 -9.27 23.64 -23.88
N VAL A 50 -10.13 23.65 -22.85
CA VAL A 50 -10.60 22.42 -22.18
C VAL A 50 -11.34 21.52 -23.16
N ARG A 51 -12.25 22.08 -23.98
CA ARG A 51 -12.98 21.32 -25.01
C ARG A 51 -12.04 20.74 -26.05
N ALA A 52 -11.06 21.50 -26.52
CA ALA A 52 -10.05 21.02 -27.46
C ALA A 52 -9.24 19.86 -26.87
N LEU A 53 -8.76 19.98 -25.64
CA LEU A 53 -8.02 18.91 -24.96
C LEU A 53 -8.88 17.67 -24.72
N ARG A 54 -10.15 17.82 -24.32
CA ARG A 54 -11.09 16.70 -24.20
C ARG A 54 -11.30 15.97 -25.52
N LEU A 55 -11.41 16.69 -26.65
CA LEU A 55 -11.53 16.07 -27.98
C LEU A 55 -10.27 15.29 -28.37
N LEU A 56 -9.08 15.82 -28.06
CA LEU A 56 -7.81 15.14 -28.31
C LEU A 56 -7.66 13.88 -27.45
N GLU A 57 -8.01 13.94 -26.17
CA GLU A 57 -8.03 12.77 -25.29
C GLU A 57 -9.09 11.74 -25.69
N LEU A 58 -10.27 12.19 -26.14
CA LEU A 58 -11.32 11.30 -26.66
C LEU A 58 -10.76 10.47 -27.81
N GLN A 59 -10.12 11.12 -28.79
CA GLN A 59 -9.49 10.40 -29.89
C GLN A 59 -8.35 9.48 -29.41
N ARG A 60 -7.53 9.92 -28.46
CA ARG A 60 -6.46 9.09 -27.89
C ARG A 60 -7.02 7.80 -27.29
N HIS A 61 -8.08 7.89 -26.49
CA HIS A 61 -8.72 6.73 -25.87
C HIS A 61 -9.44 5.84 -26.88
N LEU A 62 -10.05 6.41 -27.92
CA LEU A 62 -10.60 5.64 -29.04
C LEU A 62 -9.52 4.84 -29.78
N MET A 63 -8.27 5.30 -29.85
CA MET A 63 -7.16 4.52 -30.41
C MET A 63 -6.66 3.45 -29.43
N LEU A 64 -6.54 3.79 -28.14
CA LEU A 64 -6.03 2.87 -27.11
C LEU A 64 -6.95 1.68 -26.87
N MET A 65 -8.27 1.83 -26.98
CA MET A 65 -9.20 0.71 -26.76
C MET A 65 -9.13 -0.38 -27.84
N TYR A 66 -8.40 -0.18 -28.95
CA TYR A 66 -8.21 -1.19 -29.99
C TYR A 66 -6.87 -1.97 -29.84
N THR A 67 -6.22 -1.94 -28.67
CA THR A 67 -5.02 -2.76 -28.43
C THR A 67 -5.36 -4.25 -28.47
N SER A 68 -4.67 -5.01 -29.33
CA SER A 68 -4.97 -6.43 -29.58
C SER A 68 -4.77 -7.34 -28.37
N CYS A 69 -3.82 -7.03 -27.48
CA CYS A 69 -3.52 -7.84 -26.29
C CYS A 69 -4.75 -8.05 -25.39
N GLY A 70 -5.67 -7.07 -25.34
CA GLY A 70 -6.89 -7.17 -24.53
C GLY A 70 -7.93 -8.16 -25.05
N TRP A 71 -7.73 -8.74 -26.23
CA TRP A 71 -8.66 -9.70 -26.85
C TRP A 71 -7.97 -11.00 -27.28
N PHE A 72 -6.73 -11.23 -26.82
CA PHE A 72 -5.95 -12.41 -27.15
C PHE A 72 -6.41 -13.65 -26.36
N PHE A 73 -6.87 -13.46 -25.13
CA PHE A 73 -7.30 -14.54 -24.24
C PHE A 73 -8.80 -14.77 -24.34
N ASP A 74 -9.22 -16.01 -24.08
CA ASP A 74 -10.62 -16.43 -24.18
C ASP A 74 -11.50 -15.81 -23.08
N GLU A 75 -10.91 -15.25 -22.02
CA GLU A 75 -11.64 -14.74 -20.84
C GLU A 75 -11.63 -13.20 -20.73
N PRO A 76 -12.80 -12.53 -20.87
CA PRO A 76 -12.90 -11.07 -20.79
C PRO A 76 -12.69 -10.47 -19.38
N THR A 77 -12.64 -11.28 -18.32
CA THR A 77 -12.32 -10.78 -16.97
C THR A 77 -10.82 -10.53 -16.77
N GLY A 78 -9.99 -10.86 -17.76
CA GLY A 78 -8.53 -10.66 -17.71
C GLY A 78 -8.14 -9.18 -17.53
N PRO A 79 -6.99 -8.91 -16.87
CA PRO A 79 -6.54 -7.54 -16.64
C PRO A 79 -6.33 -6.75 -17.94
N GLU A 80 -5.94 -7.41 -19.03
CA GLU A 80 -5.74 -6.80 -20.34
C GLU A 80 -7.06 -6.33 -20.96
N THR A 81 -8.11 -7.16 -20.93
CA THR A 81 -9.44 -6.81 -21.43
C THR A 81 -10.05 -5.69 -20.60
N VAL A 82 -9.94 -5.80 -19.27
CA VAL A 82 -10.43 -4.76 -18.34
C VAL A 82 -9.75 -3.41 -18.63
N GLN A 83 -8.44 -3.41 -18.90
CA GLN A 83 -7.72 -2.18 -19.27
C GLN A 83 -8.23 -1.57 -20.60
N VAL A 84 -8.50 -2.39 -21.61
CA VAL A 84 -9.13 -1.95 -22.87
C VAL A 84 -10.50 -1.32 -22.60
N LEU A 85 -11.32 -1.96 -21.77
CA LEU A 85 -12.63 -1.43 -21.38
C LEU A 85 -12.52 -0.13 -20.58
N GLN A 86 -11.48 0.05 -19.76
CA GLN A 86 -11.21 1.33 -19.09
C GLN A 86 -10.89 2.46 -20.08
N TYR A 87 -10.16 2.18 -21.17
CA TYR A 87 -9.98 3.16 -22.24
C TYR A 87 -11.28 3.49 -22.95
N ALA A 88 -12.10 2.49 -23.24
CA ALA A 88 -13.43 2.70 -23.84
C ALA A 88 -14.34 3.51 -22.93
N ALA A 89 -14.38 3.20 -21.63
CA ALA A 89 -15.13 3.94 -20.62
C ALA A 89 -14.72 5.41 -20.55
N ARG A 90 -13.41 5.69 -20.61
CA ARG A 90 -12.92 7.06 -20.64
C ARG A 90 -13.33 7.81 -21.92
N ALA A 91 -13.38 7.13 -23.06
CA ALA A 91 -13.90 7.71 -24.30
C ALA A 91 -15.41 8.01 -24.18
N VAL A 92 -16.20 7.10 -23.62
CA VAL A 92 -17.63 7.29 -23.33
C VAL A 92 -17.83 8.52 -22.43
N GLN A 93 -17.10 8.62 -21.33
CA GLN A 93 -17.16 9.72 -20.37
C GLN A 93 -16.83 11.08 -21.02
N LEU A 94 -15.76 11.14 -21.82
CA LEU A 94 -15.37 12.36 -22.53
C LEU A 94 -16.42 12.73 -23.60
N GLY A 95 -16.99 11.73 -24.28
CA GLY A 95 -18.07 11.91 -25.25
C GLY A 95 -19.32 12.51 -24.62
N GLN A 96 -19.76 11.96 -23.47
CA GLN A 96 -20.86 12.50 -22.68
C GLN A 96 -20.60 13.96 -22.28
N GLN A 97 -19.41 14.27 -21.73
CA GLN A 97 -19.03 15.63 -21.33
C GLN A 97 -18.98 16.64 -22.49
N LEU A 98 -18.66 16.18 -23.70
CA LEU A 98 -18.52 17.05 -24.89
C LEU A 98 -19.83 17.25 -25.65
N PHE A 99 -20.71 16.25 -25.67
CA PHE A 99 -21.86 16.20 -26.57
C PHE A 99 -23.21 16.02 -25.85
N GLY A 100 -23.21 15.79 -24.54
CA GLY A 100 -24.43 15.71 -23.71
C GLY A 100 -25.37 14.55 -24.05
N ARG A 101 -24.88 13.50 -24.71
CA ARG A 101 -25.65 12.28 -25.01
C ARG A 101 -25.23 11.16 -24.07
N ASP A 102 -26.19 10.33 -23.67
CA ASP A 102 -25.92 9.13 -22.89
C ASP A 102 -25.32 8.02 -23.79
N TYR A 103 -23.99 8.03 -23.91
CA TYR A 103 -23.24 7.02 -24.64
C TYR A 103 -23.01 5.74 -23.82
N GLU A 104 -23.14 5.81 -22.49
CA GLU A 104 -22.80 4.70 -21.60
C GLU A 104 -23.84 3.60 -21.67
N GLN A 105 -25.14 3.93 -21.62
CA GLN A 105 -26.18 2.91 -21.73
C GLN A 105 -26.14 2.16 -23.06
N GLU A 106 -25.87 2.85 -24.17
CA GLU A 106 -25.70 2.21 -25.47
C GLU A 106 -24.44 1.35 -25.54
N PHE A 107 -23.36 1.76 -24.85
CA PHE A 107 -22.14 0.97 -24.75
C PHE A 107 -22.36 -0.32 -23.92
N LEU A 108 -23.03 -0.23 -22.77
CA LEU A 108 -23.36 -1.36 -21.91
C LEU A 108 -24.23 -2.40 -22.63
N LYS A 109 -25.25 -1.97 -23.38
CA LYS A 109 -26.09 -2.87 -24.19
C LYS A 109 -25.29 -3.69 -25.20
N ARG A 110 -24.21 -3.12 -25.75
CA ARG A 110 -23.33 -3.85 -26.68
C ARG A 110 -22.39 -4.79 -25.93
N LEU A 111 -21.94 -4.40 -24.74
CA LEU A 111 -21.10 -5.24 -23.88
C LEU A 111 -21.84 -6.46 -23.31
N GLU A 112 -23.17 -6.40 -23.15
CA GLU A 112 -23.99 -7.56 -22.76
C GLU A 112 -23.81 -8.76 -23.70
N LEU A 113 -23.43 -8.53 -24.96
CA LEU A 113 -23.20 -9.59 -25.95
C LEU A 113 -21.89 -10.36 -25.71
N VAL A 114 -20.97 -9.80 -24.93
CA VAL A 114 -19.69 -10.44 -24.57
C VAL A 114 -19.94 -11.33 -23.37
N HIS A 115 -19.73 -12.64 -23.52
CA HIS A 115 -19.95 -13.61 -22.45
C HIS A 115 -18.63 -13.94 -21.75
N SER A 116 -18.65 -14.06 -20.42
CA SER A 116 -17.53 -14.63 -19.66
C SER A 116 -17.62 -16.15 -19.68
N ASN A 117 -16.48 -16.84 -19.64
CA ASN A 117 -16.45 -18.29 -19.44
C ASN A 117 -16.69 -18.66 -17.96
N ILE A 118 -16.64 -17.67 -17.07
CA ILE A 118 -16.82 -17.82 -15.64
C ILE A 118 -18.25 -17.39 -15.28
N GLN A 119 -19.05 -18.34 -14.80
CA GLN A 119 -20.46 -18.13 -14.48
C GLN A 119 -20.72 -16.98 -13.49
N GLU A 120 -19.80 -16.73 -12.54
CA GLU A 120 -19.92 -15.64 -11.55
C GLU A 120 -19.95 -14.25 -12.19
N PHE A 121 -19.30 -14.07 -13.34
CA PHE A 121 -19.13 -12.76 -13.98
C PHE A 121 -20.12 -12.50 -15.12
N GLY A 122 -20.88 -13.52 -15.55
CA GLY A 122 -21.96 -13.37 -16.53
C GLY A 122 -21.49 -12.84 -17.88
N ASN A 123 -21.58 -11.53 -18.07
CA ASN A 123 -21.37 -10.85 -19.34
C ASN A 123 -20.53 -9.56 -19.22
N GLY A 124 -20.22 -8.92 -20.35
CA GLY A 124 -19.39 -7.73 -20.42
C GLY A 124 -19.96 -6.51 -19.68
N ARG A 125 -21.28 -6.39 -19.51
CA ARG A 125 -21.88 -5.34 -18.67
C ARG A 125 -21.50 -5.58 -17.21
N GLU A 126 -21.66 -6.80 -16.70
CA GLU A 126 -21.33 -7.11 -15.31
C GLU A 126 -19.83 -6.92 -15.03
N ILE A 127 -18.97 -7.28 -15.99
CA ILE A 127 -17.53 -7.00 -15.94
C ILE A 127 -17.27 -5.48 -15.89
N TYR A 128 -17.95 -4.70 -16.73
CA TYR A 128 -17.83 -3.24 -16.74
C TYR A 128 -18.26 -2.65 -15.39
N GLU A 129 -19.43 -3.01 -14.90
CA GLU A 129 -19.99 -2.50 -13.64
C GLU A 129 -19.11 -2.88 -12.43
N ARG A 130 -18.49 -4.06 -12.45
CA ARG A 130 -17.65 -4.57 -11.34
C ARG A 130 -16.22 -4.05 -11.36
N PHE A 131 -15.61 -3.90 -12.53
CA PHE A 131 -14.16 -3.63 -12.64
C PHE A 131 -13.81 -2.30 -13.32
N VAL A 132 -14.68 -1.78 -14.17
CA VAL A 132 -14.40 -0.59 -15.00
C VAL A 132 -15.06 0.65 -14.40
N HIS A 133 -16.36 0.61 -14.13
CA HIS A 133 -17.11 1.71 -13.55
C HIS A 133 -16.50 2.21 -12.22
N PRO A 134 -16.08 1.34 -11.26
CA PRO A 134 -15.47 1.81 -10.02
C PRO A 134 -14.07 2.45 -10.21
N ALA A 135 -13.44 2.23 -11.36
CA ALA A 135 -12.16 2.84 -11.71
C ALA A 135 -12.33 4.17 -12.49
N MET A 136 -13.55 4.52 -12.89
CA MET A 136 -13.81 5.78 -13.58
C MET A 136 -13.65 6.95 -12.62
N LEU A 137 -12.86 7.94 -13.06
CA LEU A 137 -12.56 9.14 -12.28
C LEU A 137 -13.26 10.34 -12.89
N ASP A 138 -14.05 11.01 -12.07
CA ASP A 138 -14.57 12.34 -12.31
C ASP A 138 -13.97 13.34 -11.31
N LEU A 139 -14.25 14.63 -11.50
CA LEU A 139 -13.75 15.67 -10.60
C LEU A 139 -14.36 15.58 -9.19
N PRO A 140 -15.67 15.31 -9.01
CA PRO A 140 -16.26 15.04 -7.69
C PRO A 140 -15.59 13.89 -6.94
N GLY A 141 -15.35 12.75 -7.59
CA GLY A 141 -14.68 11.59 -7.00
C GLY A 141 -13.23 11.88 -6.59
N VAL A 142 -12.50 12.70 -7.36
CA VAL A 142 -11.15 13.18 -6.98
C VAL A 142 -11.23 14.12 -5.78
N ALA A 143 -12.21 15.02 -5.73
CA ALA A 143 -12.42 15.89 -4.57
C ALA A 143 -12.78 15.07 -3.31
N ALA A 144 -13.61 14.03 -3.44
CA ALA A 144 -13.94 13.12 -2.34
C ALA A 144 -12.72 12.35 -1.85
N HIS A 145 -11.89 11.88 -2.79
CA HIS A 145 -10.63 11.22 -2.47
C HIS A 145 -9.66 12.15 -1.73
N TYR A 146 -9.49 13.38 -2.23
CA TYR A 146 -8.69 14.42 -1.56
C TYR A 146 -9.21 14.65 -0.12
N ALA A 147 -10.51 14.94 0.02
CA ALA A 147 -11.12 15.28 1.29
C ALA A 147 -10.88 14.21 2.36
N ILE A 148 -11.05 12.93 1.99
CA ILE A 148 -10.86 11.80 2.90
C ILE A 148 -9.37 11.52 3.15
N SER A 149 -8.51 11.51 2.12
CA SER A 149 -7.08 11.24 2.31
C SER A 149 -6.41 12.30 3.18
N SER A 150 -6.70 13.58 2.92
CA SER A 150 -6.22 14.69 3.73
C SER A 150 -6.78 14.71 5.16
N PHE A 151 -7.96 14.12 5.39
CA PHE A 151 -8.50 13.97 6.74
C PHE A 151 -7.61 13.11 7.65
N PHE A 152 -6.98 12.06 7.10
CA PHE A 152 -6.09 11.15 7.83
C PHE A 152 -4.62 11.59 7.79
N ASN A 153 -4.15 12.13 6.67
CA ASN A 153 -2.74 12.51 6.49
C ASN A 153 -2.43 13.96 6.90
N GLY A 154 -3.45 14.81 7.06
CA GLY A 154 -3.31 16.25 7.19
C GLY A 154 -3.69 16.98 5.90
N TYR A 155 -4.14 18.24 6.06
CA TYR A 155 -4.53 19.08 4.95
C TYR A 155 -3.35 19.92 4.46
N ASP A 156 -2.87 19.59 3.25
CA ASP A 156 -1.88 20.39 2.54
C ASP A 156 -2.56 21.44 1.66
N THR A 157 -1.97 22.65 1.62
CA THR A 157 -2.50 23.78 0.83
C THR A 157 -2.45 23.52 -0.67
N ALA A 158 -1.41 22.84 -1.13
CA ALA A 158 -1.28 22.42 -2.52
C ALA A 158 -0.74 20.98 -2.58
N GLY A 159 -1.39 20.15 -3.36
CA GLY A 159 -1.03 18.74 -3.54
C GLY A 159 -1.26 18.27 -4.96
N SER A 160 -0.65 17.15 -5.31
CA SER A 160 -0.90 16.44 -6.56
C SER A 160 -1.50 15.08 -6.27
N ILE A 161 -2.65 14.77 -6.88
CA ILE A 161 -3.31 13.47 -6.82
C ILE A 161 -3.28 12.88 -8.23
N TYR A 162 -2.33 11.98 -8.51
CA TYR A 162 -2.10 11.39 -9.82
C TYR A 162 -1.99 12.46 -10.94
N SER A 163 -3.01 12.55 -11.81
CA SER A 163 -3.11 13.50 -12.92
C SER A 163 -3.89 14.78 -12.58
N TYR A 164 -4.16 15.01 -11.30
CA TYR A 164 -4.92 16.15 -10.79
C TYR A 164 -4.07 16.96 -9.81
N GLU A 165 -4.32 18.25 -9.77
CA GLU A 165 -3.78 19.20 -8.80
C GLU A 165 -4.92 19.61 -7.86
N SER A 166 -4.66 19.59 -6.56
CA SER A 166 -5.59 20.02 -5.52
C SER A 166 -5.04 21.26 -4.84
N ASN A 167 -5.86 22.30 -4.77
CA ASN A 167 -5.54 23.56 -4.09
C ASN A 167 -6.59 23.84 -3.03
N LEU A 168 -6.20 23.75 -1.77
CA LEU A 168 -7.08 23.98 -0.63
C LEU A 168 -7.31 25.47 -0.43
N ARG A 169 -8.57 25.89 -0.41
CA ARG A 169 -8.95 27.28 -0.18
C ARG A 169 -9.18 27.56 1.30
N ASP A 170 -9.90 26.67 1.96
CA ASP A 170 -10.24 26.77 3.37
C ASP A 170 -10.55 25.38 3.94
N VAL A 171 -10.25 25.18 5.22
CA VAL A 171 -10.63 23.98 5.97
C VAL A 171 -10.82 24.27 7.44
N ASN A 172 -11.95 23.83 7.97
CA ASN A 172 -12.26 23.87 9.39
C ASN A 172 -12.38 22.43 9.91
N ILE A 173 -11.60 22.13 10.93
CA ILE A 173 -11.60 20.83 11.61
C ILE A 173 -12.25 21.01 12.98
N PHE A 174 -13.26 20.20 13.26
CA PHE A 174 -13.98 20.15 14.51
C PHE A 174 -13.83 18.75 15.11
N GLU A 175 -13.50 18.68 16.40
CA GLU A 175 -13.29 17.42 17.10
C GLU A 175 -14.03 17.46 18.45
N ASN A 176 -14.77 16.40 18.74
CA ASN A 176 -15.46 16.21 20.02
C ASN A 176 -15.43 14.72 20.39
N GLU A 177 -14.75 14.39 21.49
CA GLU A 177 -14.55 13.02 21.97
C GLU A 177 -13.98 12.07 20.90
N LYS A 178 -14.83 11.23 20.31
CA LYS A 178 -14.47 10.24 19.27
C LYS A 178 -14.96 10.62 17.87
N VAL A 179 -15.58 11.79 17.73
CA VAL A 179 -16.16 12.26 16.48
C VAL A 179 -15.35 13.43 15.95
N LYS A 180 -14.86 13.30 14.73
CA LYS A 180 -14.11 14.33 14.02
C LYS A 180 -14.82 14.68 12.72
N LEU A 181 -15.00 15.97 12.48
CA LEU A 181 -15.66 16.52 11.31
C LEU A 181 -14.72 17.56 10.68
N ALA A 182 -14.38 17.39 9.41
CA ALA A 182 -13.68 18.41 8.64
C ALA A 182 -14.61 18.93 7.55
N ALA A 183 -14.65 20.25 7.34
CA ALA A 183 -15.44 20.89 6.29
C ALA A 183 -14.59 21.98 5.63
N GLY A 184 -14.58 22.04 4.31
CA GLY A 184 -13.72 22.98 3.59
C GLY A 184 -14.04 23.09 2.11
N THR A 185 -13.26 23.92 1.42
CA THR A 185 -13.38 24.15 -0.01
C THR A 185 -12.05 23.83 -0.69
N VAL A 186 -12.09 23.01 -1.74
CA VAL A 186 -10.93 22.61 -2.54
C VAL A 186 -11.18 22.89 -4.02
N GLU A 187 -10.17 23.39 -4.70
CA GLU A 187 -10.14 23.52 -6.15
C GLU A 187 -9.37 22.34 -6.74
N ILE A 188 -10.03 21.58 -7.62
CA ILE A 188 -9.42 20.45 -8.32
C ILE A 188 -9.22 20.82 -9.78
N ARG A 189 -8.00 20.64 -10.27
CA ARG A 189 -7.63 20.89 -11.67
C ARG A 189 -7.04 19.64 -12.31
N SER A 190 -7.54 19.28 -13.49
CA SER A 190 -6.94 18.21 -14.30
C SER A 190 -5.69 18.71 -15.03
N ARG A 191 -4.57 18.01 -14.89
CA ARG A 191 -3.35 18.29 -15.67
C ARG A 191 -3.48 17.90 -17.14
N ILE A 192 -4.41 17.00 -17.45
CA ILE A 192 -4.63 16.47 -18.80
C ILE A 192 -5.55 17.39 -19.60
N THR A 193 -6.74 17.69 -19.07
CA THR A 193 -7.77 18.46 -19.79
C THR A 193 -7.79 19.94 -19.42
N ARG A 194 -7.06 20.35 -18.36
CA ARG A 194 -7.14 21.68 -17.74
C ARG A 194 -8.50 22.07 -17.19
N ALA A 195 -9.46 21.13 -17.14
CA ALA A 195 -10.72 21.35 -16.47
C ALA A 195 -10.46 21.65 -14.99
N GLN A 196 -11.09 22.69 -14.48
CA GLN A 196 -10.96 23.15 -13.10
C GLN A 196 -12.35 23.36 -12.53
N LEU A 197 -12.61 22.81 -11.35
CA LEU A 197 -13.84 22.99 -10.59
C LEU A 197 -13.50 23.14 -9.12
N SER A 198 -14.28 23.98 -8.44
CA SER A 198 -14.21 24.13 -6.99
C SER A 198 -15.30 23.30 -6.34
N PHE A 199 -14.95 22.61 -5.27
CA PHE A 199 -15.84 21.75 -4.52
C PHE A 199 -15.85 22.14 -3.05
N ASN A 200 -17.05 22.13 -2.47
CA ASN A 200 -17.21 22.11 -1.04
C ASN A 200 -17.23 20.65 -0.59
N PHE A 201 -16.49 20.33 0.46
CA PHE A 201 -16.40 18.98 1.00
C PHE A 201 -16.63 18.99 2.50
N ALA A 202 -17.18 17.90 3.01
CA ALA A 202 -17.18 17.64 4.44
C ALA A 202 -16.99 16.14 4.72
N VAL A 203 -16.15 15.82 5.71
CA VAL A 203 -15.77 14.46 6.10
C VAL A 203 -16.06 14.27 7.57
N LEU A 204 -16.89 13.29 7.90
CA LEU A 204 -17.25 12.90 9.25
C LEU A 204 -16.70 11.51 9.55
N HIS A 205 -15.96 11.39 10.64
CA HIS A 205 -15.46 10.14 11.18
C HIS A 205 -15.94 9.97 12.62
N GLY A 206 -16.62 8.85 12.90
CA GLY A 206 -17.14 8.50 14.23
C GLY A 206 -16.34 7.42 14.93
N GLY A 207 -15.11 7.14 14.49
CA GLY A 207 -14.29 6.03 14.96
C GLY A 207 -14.49 4.72 14.17
N GLY A 208 -13.48 3.84 14.24
CA GLY A 208 -13.46 2.58 13.49
C GLY A 208 -13.64 2.82 11.98
N HIS A 209 -14.57 2.08 11.38
CA HIS A 209 -14.89 2.14 9.95
C HIS A 209 -16.01 3.13 9.58
N ASN A 210 -16.57 3.85 10.56
CA ASN A 210 -17.68 4.78 10.34
C ASN A 210 -17.18 6.11 9.78
N LEU A 211 -16.99 6.14 8.46
CA LEU A 211 -16.58 7.32 7.70
C LEU A 211 -17.63 7.68 6.65
N ARG A 212 -18.02 8.94 6.61
CA ARG A 212 -18.89 9.52 5.58
C ARG A 212 -18.26 10.81 5.06
N ALA A 213 -18.22 10.98 3.74
CA ALA A 213 -17.84 12.24 3.13
C ALA A 213 -18.94 12.73 2.19
N GLY A 214 -19.16 14.04 2.11
CA GLY A 214 -20.04 14.68 1.14
C GLY A 214 -19.22 15.63 0.29
N VAL A 215 -19.48 15.65 -1.02
CA VAL A 215 -18.83 16.57 -1.95
C VAL A 215 -19.88 17.15 -2.89
N CYS A 216 -19.88 18.47 -3.05
CA CYS A 216 -20.70 19.16 -4.04
C CYS A 216 -19.88 20.26 -4.71
N GLU A 217 -20.36 20.78 -5.84
CA GLU A 217 -19.77 21.98 -6.43
C GLU A 217 -19.82 23.16 -5.43
N ALA A 218 -18.88 24.08 -5.55
CA ALA A 218 -18.75 25.18 -4.61
C ALA A 218 -19.96 26.13 -4.69
N HIS A 219 -20.59 26.33 -3.54
CA HIS A 219 -21.71 27.24 -3.30
C HIS A 219 -21.41 28.13 -2.08
N ASP A 220 -21.89 29.37 -2.12
CA ASP A 220 -21.63 30.38 -1.08
C ASP A 220 -22.30 30.04 0.27
N GLU A 221 -23.40 29.29 0.25
CA GLU A 221 -24.16 28.85 1.43
C GLU A 221 -23.36 27.92 2.36
N PHE A 222 -22.25 27.36 1.87
CA PHE A 222 -21.43 26.41 2.63
C PHE A 222 -20.75 27.02 3.86
N SER A 223 -20.50 28.34 3.85
CA SER A 223 -19.98 29.04 5.04
C SER A 223 -20.95 28.93 6.22
N GLU A 224 -22.26 28.93 5.95
CA GLU A 224 -23.28 28.77 6.97
C GLU A 224 -23.32 27.33 7.49
N PHE A 225 -23.27 26.34 6.60
CA PHE A 225 -23.13 24.93 6.98
C PHE A 225 -21.92 24.70 7.90
N THR A 226 -20.77 25.29 7.55
CA THR A 226 -19.52 25.13 8.31
C THR A 226 -19.60 25.77 9.70
N LYS A 227 -20.33 26.89 9.84
CA LYS A 227 -20.58 27.50 11.16
C LYS A 227 -21.52 26.62 11.99
N GLN A 228 -22.58 26.09 11.39
CA GLN A 228 -23.55 25.22 12.07
C GLN A 228 -22.98 23.82 12.41
N ALA A 229 -21.99 23.34 11.66
CA ALA A 229 -21.31 22.06 11.83
C ALA A 229 -20.78 21.86 13.27
N SER A 230 -20.17 22.90 13.83
CA SER A 230 -19.70 22.91 15.23
C SER A 230 -20.86 22.67 16.22
N GLY A 231 -22.00 23.32 16.00
CA GLY A 231 -23.20 23.18 16.83
C GLY A 231 -23.81 21.79 16.75
N PHE A 232 -23.80 21.15 15.58
CA PHE A 232 -24.27 19.77 15.42
C PHE A 232 -23.39 18.79 16.19
N LEU A 233 -22.07 18.97 16.14
CA LEU A 233 -21.11 18.10 16.81
C LEU A 233 -21.28 18.12 18.34
N THR A 234 -21.50 19.30 18.92
CA THR A 234 -21.68 19.46 20.37
C THR A 234 -23.06 19.00 20.85
N LYS A 235 -24.13 19.25 20.08
CA LYS A 235 -25.51 19.00 20.54
C LYS A 235 -26.06 17.62 20.19
N SER A 236 -25.69 17.09 19.03
CA SER A 236 -26.37 15.93 18.42
C SER A 236 -25.44 14.74 18.14
N GLY A 237 -24.14 14.89 18.41
CA GLY A 237 -23.12 13.86 18.18
C GLY A 237 -23.06 13.40 16.71
N PHE A 238 -22.53 12.18 16.50
CA PHE A 238 -22.30 11.61 15.17
C PHE A 238 -23.56 11.55 14.30
N ASN A 239 -24.68 11.03 14.84
CA ASN A 239 -25.91 10.85 14.06
C ASN A 239 -26.55 12.17 13.62
N GLY A 240 -26.41 13.24 14.41
CA GLY A 240 -26.85 14.57 14.02
C GLY A 240 -26.03 15.15 12.87
N CYS A 241 -24.70 15.04 12.97
CA CYS A 241 -23.80 15.45 11.89
C CYS A 241 -24.04 14.64 10.60
N LEU A 242 -24.29 13.33 10.72
CA LEU A 242 -24.58 12.47 9.58
C LEU A 242 -25.83 12.92 8.83
N ARG A 243 -26.93 13.21 9.56
CA ARG A 243 -28.16 13.75 8.95
C ARG A 243 -27.95 15.11 8.29
N ALA A 244 -27.19 16.00 8.93
CA ALA A 244 -26.88 17.31 8.36
C ALA A 244 -26.05 17.18 7.07
N LEU A 245 -25.10 16.24 7.03
CA LEU A 245 -24.33 15.92 5.82
C LEU A 245 -25.23 15.36 4.71
N ASP A 246 -26.04 14.34 5.00
CA ASP A 246 -26.92 13.74 4.00
C ASP A 246 -27.97 14.75 3.50
N GLN A 247 -28.43 15.69 4.34
CA GLN A 247 -29.36 16.75 3.93
C GLN A 247 -28.70 17.80 3.02
N TYR A 248 -27.43 18.16 3.28
CA TYR A 248 -26.72 19.17 2.49
C TYR A 248 -26.18 18.62 1.18
N PHE A 249 -25.56 17.43 1.22
CA PHE A 249 -24.92 16.81 0.05
C PHE A 249 -25.82 15.84 -0.72
N GLY A 250 -26.94 15.40 -0.13
CA GLY A 250 -27.90 14.52 -0.79
C GLY A 250 -27.32 13.16 -1.18
N ALA A 251 -27.44 12.80 -2.46
CA ALA A 251 -26.93 11.54 -2.99
C ALA A 251 -25.40 11.53 -3.21
N GLU A 252 -24.74 12.70 -3.21
CA GLU A 252 -23.29 12.86 -3.49
C GLU A 252 -22.44 12.55 -2.25
N THR A 253 -22.61 11.33 -1.73
CA THR A 253 -21.97 10.88 -0.49
C THR A 253 -21.05 9.70 -0.75
N TYR A 254 -19.85 9.80 -0.16
CA TYR A 254 -18.74 8.90 -0.36
C TYR A 254 -18.40 8.20 0.97
N SER A 255 -17.85 7.00 0.84
CA SER A 255 -17.39 6.19 1.97
C SER A 255 -15.98 5.69 1.72
N LEU A 256 -15.39 4.97 2.68
CA LEU A 256 -14.12 4.27 2.50
C LEU A 256 -14.11 3.38 1.24
N LYS A 257 -15.25 2.82 0.84
CA LYS A 257 -15.35 1.96 -0.36
C LYS A 257 -15.12 2.75 -1.66
N SER A 258 -15.49 4.03 -1.66
CA SER A 258 -15.42 4.93 -2.82
C SER A 258 -14.02 5.50 -3.07
N LEU A 259 -13.08 5.26 -2.16
CA LEU A 259 -11.68 5.65 -2.34
C LEU A 259 -10.97 4.79 -3.37
N PHE A 260 -9.94 5.39 -3.98
CA PHE A 260 -9.02 4.67 -4.86
C PHE A 260 -8.36 3.51 -4.14
N ARG A 261 -8.10 2.43 -4.87
CA ARG A 261 -7.67 1.14 -4.33
C ARG A 261 -6.49 1.25 -3.36
N ASP A 262 -5.46 1.99 -3.73
CA ASP A 262 -4.23 2.09 -2.95
C ASP A 262 -4.45 2.87 -1.65
N GLU A 263 -5.10 4.02 -1.74
CA GLU A 263 -5.39 4.85 -0.58
C GLU A 263 -6.42 4.20 0.35
N ARG A 264 -7.42 3.51 -0.21
CA ARG A 264 -8.35 2.69 0.55
C ARG A 264 -7.60 1.64 1.36
N ARG A 265 -6.66 0.92 0.73
CA ARG A 265 -5.84 -0.09 1.41
C ARG A 265 -5.03 0.55 2.53
N ARG A 266 -4.37 1.68 2.25
CA ARG A 266 -3.58 2.42 3.24
C ARG A 266 -4.42 2.84 4.46
N ILE A 267 -5.53 3.52 4.25
CA ILE A 267 -6.39 4.02 5.35
C ILE A 267 -7.00 2.86 6.14
N VAL A 268 -7.48 1.81 5.45
CA VAL A 268 -8.01 0.62 6.13
C VAL A 268 -6.93 -0.07 6.96
N THR A 269 -5.71 -0.24 6.43
CA THR A 269 -4.58 -0.77 7.20
C THR A 269 -4.30 0.08 8.42
N GLN A 270 -4.27 1.41 8.31
CA GLN A 270 -4.09 2.30 9.47
C GLN A 270 -5.18 2.13 10.54
N ILE A 271 -6.46 2.02 10.15
CA ILE A 271 -7.57 1.81 11.10
C ILE A 271 -7.44 0.45 11.79
N VAL A 272 -7.09 -0.60 11.03
CA VAL A 272 -6.89 -1.95 11.57
C VAL A 272 -5.70 -1.98 12.52
N ASP A 273 -4.57 -1.38 12.15
CA ASP A 273 -3.36 -1.34 12.98
C ASP A 273 -3.62 -0.59 14.29
N HIS A 274 -4.36 0.51 14.26
CA HIS A 274 -4.76 1.23 15.46
C HIS A 274 -5.68 0.39 16.36
N THR A 275 -6.67 -0.29 15.78
CA THR A 275 -7.59 -1.17 16.53
C THR A 275 -6.83 -2.35 17.15
N LEU A 276 -5.89 -2.94 16.42
CA LEU A 276 -5.04 -4.02 16.93
C LEU A 276 -4.13 -3.53 18.07
N ALA A 277 -3.60 -2.30 17.98
CA ALA A 277 -2.82 -1.70 19.06
C ALA A 277 -3.65 -1.46 20.34
N ASP A 278 -4.91 -1.06 20.21
CA ASP A 278 -5.82 -0.91 21.35
C ASP A 278 -6.15 -2.26 21.97
N ILE A 279 -6.39 -3.29 21.15
CA ILE A 279 -6.61 -4.66 21.61
C ILE A 279 -5.36 -5.18 22.33
N ASP A 280 -4.17 -4.94 21.79
CA ASP A 280 -2.88 -5.24 22.43
C ASP A 280 -2.77 -4.66 23.82
N LYS A 281 -3.19 -3.39 23.99
CA LYS A 281 -3.18 -2.73 25.28
C LYS A 281 -4.18 -3.36 26.25
N LEU A 282 -5.41 -3.63 25.81
CA LEU A 282 -6.44 -4.26 26.66
C LEU A 282 -6.02 -5.64 27.17
N TYR A 283 -5.47 -6.50 26.31
CA TYR A 283 -4.95 -7.80 26.74
C TYR A 283 -3.72 -7.65 27.65
N GLY A 284 -2.86 -6.66 27.37
CA GLY A 284 -1.76 -6.27 28.24
C GLY A 284 -2.24 -5.93 29.65
N ASP A 285 -3.23 -5.05 29.77
CA ASP A 285 -3.80 -4.64 31.04
C ASP A 285 -4.39 -5.84 31.79
N VAL A 286 -5.13 -6.73 31.13
CA VAL A 286 -5.67 -7.95 31.76
C VAL A 286 -4.56 -8.83 32.32
N TYR A 287 -3.45 -8.99 31.57
CA TYR A 287 -2.30 -9.76 32.04
C TYR A 287 -1.63 -9.09 33.24
N GLU A 288 -1.28 -7.80 33.13
CA GLU A 288 -0.53 -7.04 34.14
C GLU A 288 -1.27 -7.00 35.49
N HIS A 289 -2.59 -6.76 35.47
CA HIS A 289 -3.40 -6.71 36.69
C HIS A 289 -3.53 -8.08 37.39
N ASN A 290 -3.27 -9.18 36.68
CA ASN A 290 -3.48 -10.55 37.19
C ASN A 290 -2.18 -11.36 37.31
N VAL A 291 -1.00 -10.75 37.14
CA VAL A 291 0.29 -11.47 37.21
C VAL A 291 0.47 -12.22 38.53
N THR A 292 0.11 -11.60 39.66
CA THR A 292 0.24 -12.22 40.98
C THR A 292 -0.71 -13.41 41.16
N LEU A 293 -1.95 -13.29 40.69
CA LEU A 293 -2.94 -14.38 40.71
C LEU A 293 -2.51 -15.53 39.79
N ILE A 294 -2.00 -15.23 38.60
CA ILE A 294 -1.45 -16.22 37.67
C ILE A 294 -0.27 -16.97 38.31
N GLY A 295 0.62 -16.25 39.00
CA GLY A 295 1.71 -16.84 39.77
C GLY A 295 1.20 -17.76 40.89
N PHE A 296 0.25 -17.28 41.70
CA PHE A 296 -0.34 -18.04 42.80
C PHE A 296 -1.05 -19.32 42.35
N LEU A 297 -1.88 -19.24 41.29
CA LEU A 297 -2.55 -20.42 40.74
C LEU A 297 -1.54 -21.46 40.25
N ARG A 298 -0.39 -21.02 39.73
CA ARG A 298 0.69 -21.91 39.29
C ARG A 298 1.44 -22.55 40.46
N GLU A 299 1.73 -21.81 41.51
CA GLU A 299 2.33 -22.36 42.74
C GLU A 299 1.47 -23.49 43.32
N LEU A 300 0.14 -23.33 43.23
CA LEU A 300 -0.83 -24.35 43.63
C LEU A 300 -1.04 -25.47 42.60
N SER A 301 -0.33 -25.47 41.48
CA SER A 301 -0.51 -26.42 40.36
C SER A 301 -1.94 -26.49 39.83
N MET A 302 -2.67 -25.36 39.88
CA MET A 302 -4.04 -25.25 39.36
C MET A 302 -4.04 -24.79 37.89
N PRO A 303 -4.98 -25.29 37.06
CA PRO A 303 -5.10 -24.84 35.69
C PRO A 303 -5.55 -23.37 35.63
N LEU A 304 -4.93 -22.58 34.76
CA LEU A 304 -5.36 -21.20 34.52
C LEU A 304 -6.77 -21.17 33.89
N PRO A 305 -7.68 -20.31 34.38
CA PRO A 305 -8.94 -20.02 33.70
C PRO A 305 -8.71 -19.61 32.24
N ALA A 306 -9.62 -19.99 31.35
CA ALA A 306 -9.45 -19.83 29.90
C ALA A 306 -9.11 -18.39 29.48
N ILE A 307 -9.77 -17.39 30.07
CA ILE A 307 -9.53 -15.97 29.75
C ILE A 307 -8.13 -15.51 30.13
N LEU A 308 -7.61 -15.93 31.30
CA LEU A 308 -6.25 -15.57 31.73
C LEU A 308 -5.21 -16.29 30.87
N ARG A 309 -5.46 -17.55 30.51
CA ARG A 309 -4.58 -18.30 29.60
C ARG A 309 -4.45 -17.60 28.24
N VAL A 310 -5.58 -17.26 27.60
CA VAL A 310 -5.58 -16.61 26.28
C VAL A 310 -4.91 -15.22 26.34
N SER A 311 -5.19 -14.43 27.37
CA SER A 311 -4.54 -13.13 27.55
C SER A 311 -3.03 -13.26 27.74
N SER A 312 -2.58 -14.22 28.56
CA SER A 312 -1.14 -14.47 28.75
C SER A 312 -0.46 -14.99 27.48
N GLU A 313 -1.10 -15.89 26.72
CA GLU A 313 -0.63 -16.36 25.41
C GLU A 313 -0.45 -15.20 24.44
N PHE A 314 -1.45 -14.35 24.32
CA PHE A 314 -1.41 -13.22 23.41
C PHE A 314 -0.32 -12.21 23.78
N VAL A 315 -0.25 -11.79 25.05
CA VAL A 315 0.73 -10.80 25.52
C VAL A 315 2.16 -11.32 25.39
N LEU A 316 2.42 -12.58 25.75
CA LEU A 316 3.76 -13.16 25.63
C LEU A 316 4.18 -13.34 24.17
N ASN A 317 3.29 -13.86 23.31
CA ASN A 317 3.60 -14.02 21.88
C ASN A 317 3.90 -12.67 21.21
N ASN A 318 3.12 -11.63 21.51
CA ASN A 318 3.37 -10.29 21.00
C ASN A 318 4.65 -9.65 21.57
N ALA A 319 4.95 -9.85 22.86
CA ALA A 319 6.18 -9.37 23.46
C ALA A 319 7.43 -10.02 22.84
N ILE A 320 7.40 -11.34 22.62
CA ILE A 320 8.48 -12.08 21.95
C ILE A 320 8.66 -11.56 20.52
N ARG A 321 7.57 -11.39 19.77
CA ARG A 321 7.61 -10.84 18.41
C ARG A 321 8.21 -9.45 18.35
N ARG A 322 7.79 -8.54 19.22
CA ARG A 322 8.35 -7.19 19.31
C ARG A 322 9.86 -7.20 19.61
N CYS A 323 10.32 -8.11 20.49
CA CYS A 323 11.76 -8.30 20.76
C CYS A 323 12.55 -8.86 19.57
N LEU A 324 11.92 -9.67 18.70
CA LEU A 324 12.56 -10.23 17.50
C LEU A 324 12.58 -9.24 16.34
N SER A 325 11.54 -8.41 16.23
CA SER A 325 11.39 -7.38 15.19
C SER A 325 12.20 -6.11 15.47
N SER A 326 12.65 -5.85 16.70
CA SER A 326 13.45 -4.67 17.04
C SER A 326 14.84 -4.70 16.41
N GLU A 327 15.39 -3.55 16.02
CA GLU A 327 16.70 -3.48 15.35
C GLU A 327 17.81 -4.15 16.17
N LYS A 328 17.86 -3.90 17.48
CA LYS A 328 18.71 -4.59 18.46
C LYS A 328 17.87 -5.57 19.28
N ILE A 329 18.34 -6.81 19.40
CA ILE A 329 17.70 -7.82 20.26
C ILE A 329 18.17 -7.62 21.69
N ASP A 330 17.21 -7.53 22.61
CA ASP A 330 17.47 -7.71 24.03
C ASP A 330 17.39 -9.21 24.35
N PHE A 331 18.55 -9.87 24.34
CA PHE A 331 18.65 -11.31 24.54
C PHE A 331 18.25 -11.74 25.95
N GLU A 332 18.45 -10.90 26.96
CA GLU A 332 18.04 -11.18 28.34
C GLU A 332 16.52 -11.16 28.47
N ARG A 333 15.88 -10.14 27.89
CA ARG A 333 14.42 -10.06 27.85
C ARG A 333 13.80 -11.20 27.05
N LEU A 334 14.38 -11.55 25.89
CA LEU A 334 13.90 -12.66 25.07
C LEU A 334 13.98 -14.00 25.83
N ARG A 335 15.10 -14.25 26.53
CA ARG A 335 15.28 -15.43 27.39
C ARG A 335 14.22 -15.51 28.47
N LEU A 336 13.99 -14.41 29.19
CA LEU A 336 12.97 -14.33 30.23
C LEU A 336 11.58 -14.64 29.67
N LEU A 337 11.21 -14.06 28.52
CA LEU A 337 9.90 -14.29 27.91
C LEU A 337 9.69 -15.74 27.47
N ILE A 338 10.71 -16.37 26.87
CA ILE A 338 10.65 -17.79 26.47
C ILE A 338 10.55 -18.70 27.71
N GLN A 339 11.31 -18.39 28.76
CA GLN A 339 11.26 -19.13 30.01
C GLN A 339 9.89 -19.00 30.69
N VAL A 340 9.33 -17.79 30.73
CA VAL A 340 7.98 -17.55 31.25
C VAL A 340 6.97 -18.34 30.42
N ALA A 341 7.03 -18.31 29.08
CA ALA A 341 6.12 -19.08 28.24
C ALA A 341 6.19 -20.60 28.52
N ALA A 342 7.41 -21.15 28.61
CA ALA A 342 7.64 -22.56 28.91
C ALA A 342 7.12 -22.96 30.31
N GLN A 343 7.40 -22.15 31.33
CA GLN A 343 6.94 -22.40 32.70
C GLN A 343 5.43 -22.21 32.89
N SER A 344 4.79 -21.44 32.00
CA SER A 344 3.37 -21.14 32.07
C SER A 344 2.49 -22.15 31.33
N GLY A 345 3.09 -23.10 30.59
CA GLY A 345 2.34 -24.00 29.70
C GLY A 345 1.59 -23.27 28.60
N ILE A 346 2.09 -22.08 28.22
CA ILE A 346 1.46 -21.17 27.26
C ILE A 346 1.88 -21.57 25.86
N ALA A 347 0.90 -21.79 24.98
CA ALA A 347 1.18 -22.17 23.61
C ALA A 347 1.79 -20.99 22.84
N VAL A 348 3.02 -21.18 22.38
CA VAL A 348 3.66 -20.23 21.47
C VAL A 348 3.09 -20.43 20.07
N ASP A 349 2.51 -19.38 19.51
CA ASP A 349 1.84 -19.46 18.21
C ASP A 349 2.82 -19.70 17.05
N GLY A 350 2.32 -20.16 15.91
CA GLY A 350 3.13 -20.45 14.71
C GLY A 350 3.86 -19.23 14.16
N SER A 351 3.39 -18.03 14.49
CA SER A 351 3.91 -16.78 13.97
C SER A 351 5.08 -16.22 14.77
N VAL A 352 5.25 -16.58 16.05
CA VAL A 352 6.53 -16.42 16.76
C VAL A 352 7.62 -17.26 16.10
N LYS A 353 7.28 -18.49 15.65
CA LYS A 353 8.24 -19.35 14.93
C LYS A 353 8.73 -18.69 13.64
N LEU A 354 7.79 -18.13 12.87
CA LEU A 354 8.11 -17.39 11.64
C LEU A 354 8.99 -16.18 11.93
N SER A 355 8.64 -15.34 12.91
CA SER A 355 9.43 -14.16 13.28
C SER A 355 10.85 -14.52 13.76
N LEU A 356 11.00 -15.66 14.45
CA LEU A 356 12.29 -16.14 14.93
C LEU A 356 13.15 -16.68 13.77
N ARG A 357 12.55 -17.38 12.81
CA ARG A 357 13.20 -17.81 11.56
C ARG A 357 13.66 -16.61 10.74
N GLU A 358 12.76 -15.68 10.43
CA GLU A 358 13.08 -14.47 9.66
C GLU A 358 14.20 -13.66 10.32
N ARG A 359 14.25 -13.63 11.66
CA ARG A 359 15.33 -12.96 12.38
C ARG A 359 16.65 -13.71 12.27
N LEU A 360 16.64 -15.04 12.37
CA LEU A 360 17.83 -15.87 12.20
C LEU A 360 18.40 -15.68 10.80
N ASP A 361 17.56 -15.80 9.77
CA ASP A 361 17.96 -15.70 8.36
C ASP A 361 18.55 -14.32 8.07
N ARG A 362 17.90 -13.23 8.50
CA ARG A 362 18.45 -11.86 8.37
C ARG A 362 19.80 -11.67 9.05
N THR A 363 19.99 -12.28 10.23
CA THR A 363 21.25 -12.16 10.99
C THR A 363 22.35 -12.98 10.33
N MET A 364 22.01 -14.17 9.82
CA MET A 364 22.91 -15.03 9.04
C MET A 364 23.34 -14.38 7.73
N ASP A 365 22.43 -13.74 7.01
CA ASP A 365 22.73 -13.00 5.77
C ASP A 365 23.67 -11.82 6.05
N ARG A 366 23.39 -11.04 7.10
CA ARG A 366 24.26 -9.95 7.55
C ARG A 366 25.66 -10.44 7.90
N TRP A 367 25.76 -11.56 8.63
CA TRP A 367 27.05 -12.17 8.95
C TRP A 367 27.76 -12.72 7.71
N SER A 368 27.03 -13.34 6.77
CA SER A 368 27.62 -13.89 5.55
C SER A 368 28.27 -12.82 4.65
N SER A 369 27.77 -11.59 4.72
CA SER A 369 28.29 -10.45 3.97
C SER A 369 29.62 -9.92 4.55
N ASP A 370 29.82 -10.03 5.87
CA ASP A 370 31.08 -9.71 6.54
C ASP A 370 31.39 -10.69 7.69
N PRO A 371 31.94 -11.88 7.38
CA PRO A 371 32.07 -12.98 8.34
C PRO A 371 33.00 -12.71 9.52
N PHE A 372 33.91 -11.74 9.41
CA PHE A 372 34.91 -11.44 10.44
C PHE A 372 34.41 -10.47 11.51
N VAL A 373 33.20 -9.93 11.39
CA VAL A 373 32.60 -9.07 12.43
C VAL A 373 32.21 -9.91 13.65
N LEU A 374 33.02 -9.81 14.70
CA LEU A 374 32.81 -10.49 15.98
C LEU A 374 31.45 -10.21 16.62
N GLN A 375 30.90 -9.00 16.46
CA GLN A 375 29.61 -8.62 17.05
C GLN A 375 28.46 -9.46 16.48
N THR A 376 28.38 -9.60 15.15
CA THR A 376 27.30 -10.37 14.50
C THR A 376 27.45 -11.86 14.77
N LEU A 377 28.68 -12.37 14.85
CA LEU A 377 28.95 -13.75 15.23
C LEU A 377 28.54 -14.04 16.69
N SER A 378 28.81 -13.10 17.61
CA SER A 378 28.37 -13.19 19.01
C SER A 378 26.84 -13.18 19.14
N GLU A 379 26.16 -12.32 18.38
CA GLU A 379 24.69 -12.27 18.30
C GLU A 379 24.10 -13.60 17.79
N LEU A 380 24.72 -14.24 16.80
CA LEU A 380 24.30 -15.56 16.30
C LEU A 380 24.57 -16.67 17.32
N ALA A 381 25.72 -16.63 17.99
CA ALA A 381 26.07 -17.60 19.04
C ALA A 381 25.11 -17.54 20.24
N THR A 382 24.47 -16.40 20.51
CA THR A 382 23.41 -16.30 21.52
C THR A 382 22.02 -16.64 20.99
N LEU A 383 21.71 -16.33 19.72
CA LEU A 383 20.40 -16.57 19.11
C LEU A 383 20.14 -18.05 18.81
N VAL A 384 21.10 -18.76 18.21
CA VAL A 384 20.91 -20.15 17.76
C VAL A 384 20.58 -21.13 18.91
N PRO A 385 21.22 -21.04 20.09
CA PRO A 385 20.82 -21.87 21.23
C PRO A 385 19.37 -21.60 21.69
N LEU A 386 18.90 -20.36 21.62
CA LEU A 386 17.51 -20.02 21.97
C LEU A 386 16.52 -20.59 20.96
N VAL A 387 16.90 -20.59 19.69
CA VAL A 387 16.13 -21.18 18.59
C VAL A 387 16.01 -22.70 18.75
N ARG A 388 17.09 -23.37 19.15
CA ARG A 388 17.14 -24.84 19.32
C ARG A 388 16.44 -25.33 20.58
N ASN A 389 16.55 -24.59 21.67
CA ASN A 389 15.92 -24.91 22.95
C ASN A 389 14.46 -24.42 23.03
N ALA A 390 14.01 -23.67 22.03
CA ALA A 390 12.62 -23.29 21.94
C ALA A 390 11.72 -24.53 21.77
N PRO A 391 10.55 -24.58 22.43
CA PRO A 391 9.65 -25.72 22.38
C PRO A 391 9.03 -25.99 20.99
N PHE A 392 9.43 -25.24 19.96
CA PHE A 392 8.79 -25.19 18.65
C PHE A 392 9.70 -25.48 17.45
N ALA A 393 10.99 -25.84 17.68
CA ALA A 393 11.96 -26.35 16.70
C ALA A 393 11.76 -25.80 15.27
N PRO A 394 12.14 -24.54 14.99
CA PRO A 394 12.01 -23.97 13.65
C PRO A 394 12.98 -24.64 12.67
N ASP A 395 12.62 -24.62 11.39
CA ASP A 395 13.45 -25.09 10.30
C ASP A 395 14.74 -24.26 10.17
N LEU A 396 15.90 -24.92 10.28
CA LEU A 396 17.23 -24.32 10.26
C LEU A 396 17.92 -24.43 8.90
N TRP A 397 17.25 -24.97 7.87
CA TRP A 397 17.89 -25.33 6.60
C TRP A 397 18.63 -24.16 5.92
N GLU A 398 18.01 -22.98 5.87
CA GLU A 398 18.64 -21.79 5.26
C GLU A 398 19.88 -21.34 6.04
N ALA A 399 19.77 -21.22 7.37
CA ALA A 399 20.90 -20.88 8.23
C ALA A 399 22.05 -21.90 8.10
N GLN A 400 21.75 -23.20 8.09
CA GLN A 400 22.74 -24.26 7.93
C GLN A 400 23.48 -24.14 6.58
N ASN A 401 22.74 -23.87 5.50
CA ASN A 401 23.33 -23.66 4.17
C ASN A 401 24.23 -22.42 4.13
N THR A 402 23.80 -21.31 4.72
CA THR A 402 24.60 -20.08 4.79
C THR A 402 25.87 -20.31 5.60
N TYR A 403 25.80 -21.01 6.74
CA TYR A 403 26.98 -21.38 7.52
C TYR A 403 27.96 -22.25 6.71
N CYS A 404 27.47 -23.30 6.03
CA CYS A 404 28.31 -24.16 5.18
C CYS A 404 28.98 -23.40 4.03
N LYS A 405 28.27 -22.45 3.40
CA LYS A 405 28.83 -21.59 2.34
C LYS A 405 29.99 -20.74 2.88
N VAL A 406 29.80 -20.08 4.02
CA VAL A 406 30.83 -19.25 4.66
C VAL A 406 32.00 -20.10 5.13
N MET A 407 31.75 -21.26 5.74
CA MET A 407 32.79 -22.21 6.16
C MET A 407 33.68 -22.62 4.98
N ASN A 408 33.08 -23.01 3.85
CA ASN A 408 33.82 -23.38 2.64
C ASN A 408 34.62 -22.22 2.05
N ALA A 409 34.08 -20.99 2.12
CA ALA A 409 34.78 -19.79 1.65
C ALA A 409 36.00 -19.48 2.53
N ILE A 410 35.87 -19.58 3.86
CA ILE A 410 36.96 -19.32 4.81
C ILE A 410 38.06 -20.38 4.69
N GLN A 411 37.71 -21.65 4.46
CA GLN A 411 38.70 -22.71 4.22
C GLN A 411 39.53 -22.51 2.94
N ARG A 412 38.97 -21.82 1.92
CA ARG A 412 39.71 -21.48 0.70
C ARG A 412 40.65 -20.29 0.89
N LEU A 413 40.36 -19.44 1.87
CA LEU A 413 41.13 -18.25 2.24
C LEU A 413 42.23 -18.64 3.26
N ASN A 414 43.23 -19.41 2.86
CA ASN A 414 44.35 -19.88 3.70
C ASN A 414 45.22 -18.75 4.34
N GLU A 415 44.93 -17.48 4.09
CA GLU A 415 45.82 -16.34 4.41
C GLU A 415 45.31 -15.39 5.51
N THR A 416 44.08 -15.57 6.01
CA THR A 416 43.55 -14.72 7.10
C THR A 416 43.48 -15.55 8.36
N SER A 417 44.31 -15.23 9.35
CA SER A 417 44.25 -15.87 10.66
C SER A 417 43.23 -15.11 11.54
N PRO A 418 42.00 -15.63 11.70
CA PRO A 418 41.04 -15.03 12.61
C PRO A 418 41.55 -15.11 14.06
N SER A 419 41.08 -14.21 14.92
CA SER A 419 41.40 -14.26 16.34
C SER A 419 40.90 -15.56 16.97
N GLU A 420 41.58 -16.00 18.03
CA GLU A 420 41.20 -17.21 18.78
C GLU A 420 39.75 -17.15 19.29
N THR A 421 39.31 -15.95 19.70
CA THR A 421 37.92 -15.67 20.11
C THR A 421 36.91 -15.86 18.98
N TRP A 422 37.27 -15.49 17.74
CA TRP A 422 36.40 -15.70 16.58
C TRP A 422 36.26 -17.19 16.27
N VAL A 423 37.37 -17.95 16.29
CA VAL A 423 37.37 -19.39 16.00
C VAL A 423 36.53 -20.17 17.02
N GLN A 424 36.62 -19.79 18.30
CA GLN A 424 35.80 -20.38 19.35
C GLN A 424 34.31 -20.10 19.12
N LEU A 425 33.92 -18.84 18.87
CA LEU A 425 32.52 -18.48 18.60
C LEU A 425 31.98 -19.15 17.33
N PHE A 426 32.80 -19.24 16.28
CA PHE A 426 32.44 -19.90 15.03
C PHE A 426 32.20 -21.39 15.23
N ARG A 427 33.02 -22.06 16.03
CA ARG A 427 32.85 -23.48 16.38
C ARG A 427 31.58 -23.69 17.21
N THR A 428 31.37 -22.88 18.25
CA THR A 428 30.17 -22.92 19.09
C THR A 428 28.89 -22.73 18.27
N LEU A 429 28.92 -21.83 17.29
CA LEU A 429 27.80 -21.62 16.37
C LEU A 429 27.54 -22.87 15.50
N GLY A 430 28.59 -23.47 14.92
CA GLY A 430 28.49 -24.69 14.11
C GLY A 430 27.93 -25.88 14.90
N GLU A 431 28.43 -26.11 16.11
CA GLU A 431 27.91 -27.12 17.04
C GLU A 431 26.44 -26.88 17.39
N SER A 432 26.07 -25.61 17.62
CA SER A 432 24.69 -25.21 17.91
C SER A 432 23.76 -25.45 16.72
N LEU A 433 24.23 -25.26 15.48
CA LEU A 433 23.52 -25.56 14.23
C LEU A 433 23.52 -27.05 13.85
N GLY A 434 24.29 -27.88 14.55
CA GLY A 434 24.43 -29.32 14.26
C GLY A 434 25.35 -29.65 13.09
N ILE A 435 26.29 -28.76 12.76
CA ILE A 435 27.24 -28.91 11.65
C ILE A 435 28.62 -29.28 12.21
N ALA A 436 29.27 -30.29 11.64
CA ALA A 436 30.63 -30.66 12.00
C ALA A 436 31.63 -29.62 11.45
N VAL A 437 32.34 -28.94 12.36
CA VAL A 437 33.32 -27.89 12.00
C VAL A 437 34.73 -28.48 11.92
N PRO A 438 35.42 -28.41 10.77
CA PRO A 438 36.82 -28.87 10.65
C PRO A 438 37.80 -28.01 11.46
N GLN A 439 39.00 -28.51 11.74
CA GLN A 439 40.00 -27.72 12.48
C GLN A 439 40.47 -26.50 11.66
N ILE A 440 40.21 -25.30 12.19
CA ILE A 440 40.70 -24.02 11.68
C ILE A 440 41.89 -23.60 12.53
N SER A 441 43.06 -23.40 11.93
CA SER A 441 44.30 -22.99 12.61
C SER A 441 44.30 -21.51 13.01
N CYS A 442 44.68 -21.20 14.26
CA CYS A 442 44.82 -19.82 14.77
C CYS A 442 46.18 -19.21 14.43
N GLY A 443 46.20 -17.89 14.20
CA GLY A 443 47.40 -17.07 14.03
C GLY A 443 47.16 -15.62 14.47
N THR A 444 48.23 -14.85 14.70
CA THR A 444 48.14 -13.47 15.19
C THR A 444 47.43 -12.54 14.19
N ALA A 445 46.44 -11.79 14.68
CA ALA A 445 45.49 -11.01 13.90
C ALA A 445 46.14 -10.02 12.92
N ILE A 446 45.68 -10.03 11.66
CA ILE A 446 45.84 -8.92 10.71
C ILE A 446 44.45 -8.59 10.16
N GLU A 447 43.96 -7.39 10.47
CA GLU A 447 42.71 -6.86 9.90
C GLU A 447 42.88 -6.67 8.38
N LYS A 448 42.14 -7.45 7.59
CA LYS A 448 41.87 -7.10 6.18
C LYS A 448 40.42 -7.42 5.82
N LYS A 449 39.80 -6.47 5.10
CA LYS A 449 38.42 -6.52 4.61
C LYS A 449 38.20 -7.67 3.63
N PHE A 450 37.09 -8.38 3.80
CA PHE A 450 36.54 -9.31 2.81
C PHE A 450 36.22 -8.53 1.51
N PRO A 451 36.62 -9.00 0.32
CA PRO A 451 36.10 -8.46 -0.93
C PRO A 451 34.64 -8.88 -1.09
N ALA A 452 33.77 -7.92 -1.36
CA ALA A 452 32.30 -8.03 -1.46
C ALA A 452 31.76 -8.90 -2.62
N ALA A 453 32.55 -9.82 -3.17
CA ALA A 453 32.25 -10.57 -4.39
C ALA A 453 31.47 -11.89 -4.17
N CYS A 454 30.87 -12.09 -3.00
CA CYS A 454 29.96 -13.21 -2.74
C CYS A 454 28.63 -12.72 -2.16
N ALA A 455 28.05 -11.67 -2.74
CA ALA A 455 26.61 -11.48 -2.67
C ALA A 455 25.92 -12.60 -3.47
N PRO A 456 24.77 -13.13 -3.04
CA PRO A 456 24.01 -14.08 -3.85
C PRO A 456 23.61 -13.38 -5.15
N GLN A 457 24.16 -13.82 -6.28
CA GLN A 457 23.56 -13.50 -7.57
C GLN A 457 22.14 -14.06 -7.56
N ALA A 458 21.16 -13.18 -7.79
CA ALA A 458 19.80 -13.58 -8.06
C ALA A 458 19.81 -14.66 -9.15
N LEU A 459 19.07 -15.74 -8.91
CA LEU A 459 18.88 -16.81 -9.86
C LEU A 459 18.17 -16.23 -11.10
N GLU A 460 18.93 -15.87 -12.14
CA GLU A 460 18.37 -15.65 -13.48
C GLU A 460 17.94 -17.02 -14.01
N LEU A 461 16.62 -17.27 -13.97
CA LEU A 461 15.97 -18.32 -14.74
C LEU A 461 16.17 -18.03 -16.24
N GLN A 462 17.25 -18.53 -16.81
CA GLN A 462 17.36 -18.70 -18.26
C GLN A 462 16.57 -19.95 -18.67
N LEU A 463 15.32 -19.72 -19.09
CA LEU A 463 14.56 -20.67 -19.89
C LEU A 463 15.17 -20.71 -21.31
N SER A 464 16.12 -21.61 -21.49
CA SER A 464 16.59 -22.03 -22.81
C SER A 464 15.57 -22.99 -23.40
N VAL A 465 14.82 -22.55 -24.40
CA VAL A 465 14.06 -23.42 -25.31
C VAL A 465 15.05 -24.01 -26.31
N PRO A 466 15.22 -25.33 -26.44
CA PRO A 466 15.75 -25.92 -27.66
C PRO A 466 14.58 -26.08 -28.64
N GLY A 467 14.68 -25.41 -29.78
CA GLY A 467 13.93 -25.77 -30.97
C GLY A 467 14.52 -27.04 -31.57
N ASP A 468 13.65 -28.01 -31.80
CA ASP A 468 13.42 -28.66 -33.10
C ASP A 468 11.96 -29.13 -33.15
#